data_AF-A0A7S0BL77-F1
#
_entry.id   AF-A0A7S0BL77-F1
#
_cell.length_a   1.000
_cell.length_b   1.000
_cell.length_c   1.000
_cell.angle_alpha   90.00
_cell.angle_beta   90.00
_cell.angle_gamma   90.00
#
_symmetry.space_group_name_H-M   'P 1'
#
loop_
_entity.id
_entity.type
_entity.pdbx_description
1 polymer ?
#
loop_
_entity_poly.entity_id
_entity_poly.type
_entity_poly.pdbx_seq_one_letter_code
_entity_poly.pdbx_strand_id
1 'polypeptide(L)'
;MAAAGKRLIGGVTWEEREAHKRARHDSPVTQSDTDSEGEYEEIENQFVEGLTRALELMIDQANERGKVRTAVHDEAKVGIFYSSHKQSFSLAFYIRRLIDYCGCSNSAFVLMLVYMDRVLSLQPLISLSEYNIHRLTMTALVLATKYLEDEVRTNSYYARVGGISTMKEMNKLEGAMLSILNFDLYVDPEEFDIYQSFIYDVKGNF
;
A
#
# COMPACT_ATOMS: atom_id res chain seq x y z
N MET A 1 10.68 -23.67 16.58
CA MET A 1 10.50 -24.13 15.19
C MET A 1 10.88 -22.97 14.29
N ALA A 2 11.72 -23.22 13.30
CA ALA A 2 12.45 -22.19 12.56
C ALA A 2 11.53 -21.25 11.77
N ALA A 3 11.78 -19.94 11.88
CA ALA A 3 11.17 -18.91 11.05
C ALA A 3 11.62 -19.12 9.59
N ALA A 4 10.67 -19.44 8.71
CA ALA A 4 10.93 -19.47 7.28
C ALA A 4 11.04 -18.02 6.79
N GLY A 5 12.27 -17.56 6.53
CA GLY A 5 12.54 -16.25 5.96
C GLY A 5 11.72 -16.02 4.69
N LYS A 6 10.93 -14.94 4.67
CA LYS A 6 10.00 -14.60 3.59
C LYS A 6 10.80 -14.22 2.34
N ARG A 7 10.78 -15.10 1.33
CA ARG A 7 11.35 -14.85 -0.01
C ARG A 7 10.46 -13.88 -0.80
N LEU A 8 11.06 -12.89 -1.45
CA LEU A 8 10.45 -12.15 -2.55
C LEU A 8 10.29 -13.05 -3.77
N ILE A 9 9.44 -12.63 -4.71
CA ILE A 9 9.42 -13.21 -6.06
C ILE A 9 10.78 -12.88 -6.69
N GLY A 10 11.55 -13.93 -7.02
CA GLY A 10 13.00 -13.84 -7.33
C GLY A 10 13.90 -14.55 -6.31
N GLY A 11 13.36 -15.03 -5.19
CA GLY A 11 14.08 -15.89 -4.24
C GLY A 11 14.90 -15.15 -3.17
N VAL A 12 14.94 -13.82 -3.21
CA VAL A 12 15.69 -12.96 -2.27
C VAL A 12 14.80 -12.52 -1.12
N THR A 13 15.26 -12.64 0.11
CA THR A 13 14.53 -12.23 1.31
C THR A 13 14.63 -10.72 1.57
N TRP A 14 13.69 -10.18 2.35
CA TRP A 14 13.75 -8.78 2.80
C TRP A 14 15.03 -8.44 3.58
N GLU A 15 15.53 -9.41 4.35
CA GLU A 15 16.78 -9.29 5.10
C GLU A 15 17.97 -9.16 4.15
N GLU A 16 17.97 -9.89 3.04
CA GLU A 16 18.98 -9.78 1.97
C GLU A 16 18.89 -8.42 1.25
N ARG A 17 17.69 -7.89 1.00
CA ARG A 17 17.48 -6.53 0.44
C ARG A 17 18.05 -5.44 1.34
N GLU A 18 17.78 -5.51 2.64
CA GLU A 18 18.28 -4.53 3.63
C GLU A 18 19.77 -4.73 3.93
N ALA A 19 20.27 -5.96 3.92
CA ALA A 19 21.69 -6.25 4.03
C ALA A 19 22.45 -5.73 2.81
N HIS A 20 21.92 -5.87 1.60
CA HIS A 20 22.49 -5.34 0.38
C HIS A 20 22.50 -3.79 0.38
N LYS A 21 21.38 -3.14 0.76
CA LYS A 21 21.32 -1.67 0.94
C LYS A 21 22.30 -1.17 2.00
N ARG A 22 22.55 -1.94 3.08
CA ARG A 22 23.53 -1.61 4.14
C ARG A 22 24.99 -1.87 3.72
N ALA A 23 25.27 -2.95 2.99
CA ALA A 23 26.61 -3.32 2.54
C ALA A 23 27.17 -2.36 1.47
N ARG A 24 26.30 -1.69 0.71
CA ARG A 24 26.65 -0.66 -0.30
C ARG A 24 27.49 0.51 0.21
N HIS A 25 27.53 0.79 1.52
CA HIS A 25 28.29 1.95 2.01
C HIS A 25 29.80 1.70 2.07
N ASP A 26 30.27 0.46 1.91
CA ASP A 26 31.65 0.09 2.30
C ASP A 26 32.39 -0.86 1.32
N SER A 27 31.87 -1.14 0.12
CA SER A 27 32.56 -2.05 -0.84
C SER A 27 32.42 -1.66 -2.32
N PRO A 28 33.41 -1.98 -3.19
CA PRO A 28 33.36 -1.68 -4.61
C PRO A 28 32.35 -2.59 -5.35
N VAL A 29 31.51 -1.98 -6.18
CA VAL A 29 30.46 -2.65 -6.97
C VAL A 29 31.08 -3.43 -8.15
N THR A 30 30.67 -4.69 -8.36
CA THR A 30 31.12 -5.53 -9.49
C THR A 30 30.12 -5.53 -10.66
N GLN A 31 30.53 -5.94 -11.86
CA GLN A 31 29.65 -5.98 -13.06
C GLN A 31 28.46 -6.94 -12.89
N SER A 32 28.62 -8.05 -12.16
CA SER A 32 27.50 -8.94 -11.84
C SER A 32 26.51 -8.28 -10.88
N ASP A 33 27.01 -7.43 -9.97
CA ASP A 33 26.14 -6.64 -9.09
C ASP A 33 25.33 -5.64 -9.91
N THR A 34 25.95 -4.95 -10.88
CA THR A 34 25.24 -3.98 -11.74
C THR A 34 24.16 -4.62 -12.60
N ASP A 35 24.41 -5.80 -13.17
CA ASP A 35 23.45 -6.49 -14.02
C ASP A 35 22.24 -6.97 -13.19
N SER A 36 22.48 -7.49 -11.98
CA SER A 36 21.41 -7.89 -11.06
C SER A 36 20.61 -6.68 -10.53
N GLU A 37 21.28 -5.57 -10.23
CA GLU A 37 20.64 -4.33 -9.78
C GLU A 37 19.67 -3.77 -10.83
N GLY A 38 20.05 -3.82 -12.11
CA GLY A 38 19.16 -3.41 -13.21
C GLY A 38 17.89 -4.25 -13.28
N GLU A 39 18.01 -5.57 -13.09
CA GLU A 39 16.86 -6.49 -13.10
C GLU A 39 15.92 -6.25 -11.90
N TYR A 40 16.46 -6.03 -10.70
CA TYR A 40 15.65 -5.69 -9.52
C TYR A 40 14.94 -4.34 -9.66
N GLU A 41 15.64 -3.34 -10.19
CA GLU A 41 15.06 -2.01 -10.41
C GLU A 41 13.92 -2.07 -11.44
N GLU A 42 14.06 -2.87 -12.51
CA GLU A 42 13.01 -3.08 -13.49
C GLU A 42 11.78 -3.77 -12.88
N ILE A 43 11.96 -4.83 -12.09
CA ILE A 43 10.87 -5.51 -11.40
C ILE A 43 10.16 -4.55 -10.42
N GLU A 44 10.92 -3.75 -9.68
CA GLU A 44 10.35 -2.77 -8.74
C GLU A 44 9.59 -1.67 -9.47
N ASN A 45 10.08 -1.22 -10.63
CA ASN A 45 9.38 -0.25 -11.48
C ASN A 45 8.05 -0.81 -12.00
N GLN A 46 8.05 -2.04 -12.52
CA GLN A 46 6.82 -2.71 -12.96
C GLN A 46 5.81 -2.84 -11.81
N PHE A 47 6.27 -3.16 -10.61
CA PHE A 47 5.41 -3.25 -9.43
C PHE A 47 4.80 -1.90 -9.05
N VAL A 48 5.60 -0.82 -9.06
CA VAL A 48 5.13 0.55 -8.80
C VAL A 48 4.10 0.99 -9.84
N GLU A 49 4.36 0.74 -11.12
CA GLU A 49 3.45 1.07 -12.21
C GLU A 49 2.13 0.30 -12.09
N GLY A 50 2.20 -1.01 -11.83
CA GLY A 50 1.04 -1.86 -11.60
C GLY A 50 0.17 -1.41 -10.43
N LEU A 51 0.79 -1.11 -9.28
CA LEU A 51 0.09 -0.59 -8.10
C LEU A 51 -0.53 0.79 -8.36
N THR A 52 0.20 1.68 -9.04
CA THR A 52 -0.31 3.02 -9.37
C THR A 52 -1.55 2.91 -10.24
N ARG A 53 -1.48 2.12 -11.31
CA ARG A 53 -2.60 1.87 -12.21
C ARG A 53 -3.80 1.24 -11.48
N ALA A 54 -3.57 0.27 -10.60
CA ALA A 54 -4.64 -0.36 -9.83
C ALA A 54 -5.38 0.67 -8.95
N LEU A 55 -4.64 1.53 -8.24
CA LEU A 55 -5.25 2.58 -7.41
C LEU A 55 -5.95 3.64 -8.27
N GLU A 56 -5.40 4.02 -9.41
CA GLU A 56 -6.06 4.95 -10.35
C GLU A 56 -7.38 4.39 -10.88
N LEU A 57 -7.42 3.11 -11.25
CA LEU A 57 -8.65 2.44 -11.67
C LEU A 57 -9.69 2.37 -10.54
N MET A 58 -9.26 2.14 -9.29
CA MET A 58 -10.15 2.23 -8.12
C MET A 58 -10.72 3.65 -7.95
N ILE A 59 -9.94 4.70 -8.20
CA ILE A 59 -10.42 6.10 -8.16
C ILE A 59 -11.55 6.31 -9.17
N ASP A 60 -11.34 5.88 -10.41
CA ASP A 60 -12.33 6.05 -11.48
C ASP A 60 -13.63 5.31 -11.16
N GLN A 61 -13.53 4.04 -10.75
CA GLN A 61 -14.69 3.22 -10.38
C GLN A 61 -15.46 3.79 -9.18
N ALA A 62 -14.76 4.25 -8.14
CA ALA A 62 -15.39 4.85 -6.97
C ALA A 62 -16.16 6.13 -7.34
N ASN A 63 -15.61 6.94 -8.24
CA ASN A 63 -16.22 8.19 -8.70
C ASN A 63 -17.43 7.96 -9.62
N GLU A 64 -17.46 6.86 -10.39
CA GLU A 64 -18.64 6.43 -11.13
C GLU A 64 -19.78 5.99 -10.20
N ARG A 65 -19.47 5.19 -9.17
CA ARG A 65 -20.44 4.72 -8.16
C ARG A 65 -21.05 5.87 -7.35
N GLY A 66 -20.29 6.93 -7.11
CA GLY A 66 -20.71 8.10 -6.32
C GLY A 66 -21.81 8.96 -6.97
N LYS A 67 -21.99 8.92 -8.30
CA LYS A 67 -22.99 9.74 -9.02
C LYS A 67 -24.45 9.30 -8.77
N VAL A 68 -24.67 8.15 -8.13
CA VAL A 68 -25.98 7.47 -8.06
C VAL A 68 -26.65 7.59 -6.67
N ARG A 69 -25.99 8.11 -5.63
CA ARG A 69 -26.44 7.94 -4.24
C ARG A 69 -26.83 9.24 -3.52
N THR A 70 -28.05 9.27 -2.99
CA THR A 70 -28.53 10.27 -2.02
C THR A 70 -28.12 9.86 -0.59
N ALA A 71 -27.42 10.73 0.11
CA ALA A 71 -26.74 10.45 1.38
C ALA A 71 -27.67 10.22 2.58
N VAL A 72 -27.35 9.23 3.42
CA VAL A 72 -27.82 9.13 4.81
C VAL A 72 -26.66 8.63 5.70
N HIS A 73 -26.26 9.47 6.67
CA HIS A 73 -25.45 9.29 7.89
C HIS A 73 -24.18 8.40 7.89
N ASP A 74 -22.99 9.04 7.86
CA ASP A 74 -21.95 9.11 8.92
C ASP A 74 -20.72 9.92 8.41
N GLU A 75 -20.94 11.19 8.05
CA GLU A 75 -19.95 12.05 7.37
C GLU A 75 -18.67 12.28 8.19
N ALA A 76 -18.77 12.26 9.52
CA ALA A 76 -17.64 12.53 10.41
C ALA A 76 -16.58 11.41 10.36
N LYS A 77 -16.98 10.14 10.20
CA LYS A 77 -16.04 9.02 10.06
C LYS A 77 -15.35 9.02 8.69
N VAL A 78 -16.01 9.54 7.68
CA VAL A 78 -15.48 9.62 6.31
C VAL A 78 -14.51 10.80 6.17
N GLY A 79 -14.82 11.93 6.81
CA GLY A 79 -14.01 13.15 6.74
C GLY A 79 -12.57 12.99 7.23
N ILE A 80 -12.28 12.04 8.13
CA ILE A 80 -10.92 11.86 8.68
C ILE A 80 -9.88 11.44 7.62
N PHE A 81 -10.34 10.79 6.54
CA PHE A 81 -9.48 10.37 5.44
C PHE A 81 -9.13 11.52 4.50
N TYR A 82 -9.82 12.66 4.58
CA TYR A 82 -9.55 13.82 3.74
C TYR A 82 -8.49 14.72 4.38
N SER A 83 -7.43 14.99 3.61
CA SER A 83 -6.43 15.99 3.91
C SER A 83 -6.98 17.39 3.67
N SER A 84 -6.53 18.38 4.45
CA SER A 84 -6.84 19.79 4.22
C SER A 84 -6.20 20.35 2.95
N HIS A 85 -5.14 19.70 2.45
CA HIS A 85 -4.41 20.11 1.27
C HIS A 85 -4.17 18.93 0.33
N LYS A 86 -4.26 19.21 -0.97
CA LYS A 86 -3.80 18.32 -2.04
C LYS A 86 -2.30 18.07 -1.89
N GLN A 87 -1.87 16.83 -2.09
CA GLN A 87 -0.44 16.53 -2.20
C GLN A 87 0.12 17.04 -3.55
N SER A 88 1.29 17.65 -3.53
CA SER A 88 1.93 18.24 -4.72
C SER A 88 2.73 17.25 -5.56
N PHE A 89 2.72 15.97 -5.19
CA PHE A 89 3.45 14.88 -5.86
C PHE A 89 2.47 13.83 -6.41
N SER A 90 2.94 13.00 -7.36
CA SER A 90 2.14 11.95 -7.98
C SER A 90 1.92 10.75 -7.06
N LEU A 91 0.89 9.96 -7.36
CA LEU A 91 0.63 8.72 -6.65
C LEU A 91 1.79 7.72 -6.80
N ALA A 92 2.35 7.59 -8.01
CA ALA A 92 3.52 6.75 -8.26
C ALA A 92 4.73 7.13 -7.37
N PHE A 93 5.00 8.43 -7.22
CA PHE A 93 6.05 8.92 -6.32
C PHE A 93 5.77 8.50 -4.87
N TYR A 94 4.51 8.60 -4.44
CA TYR A 94 4.12 8.17 -3.10
C TYR A 94 4.28 6.67 -2.90
N ILE A 95 3.85 5.85 -3.85
CA ILE A 95 3.97 4.38 -3.77
C ILE A 95 5.44 3.97 -3.68
N ARG A 96 6.32 4.54 -4.51
CA ARG A 96 7.77 4.29 -4.44
C ARG A 96 8.31 4.60 -3.05
N ARG A 97 7.94 5.76 -2.49
CA ARG A 97 8.29 6.13 -1.12
C ARG A 97 7.79 5.09 -0.10
N LEU A 98 6.57 4.58 -0.22
CA LEU A 98 6.07 3.55 0.70
C LEU A 98 6.88 2.25 0.57
N ILE A 99 7.21 1.81 -0.63
CA ILE A 99 8.03 0.60 -0.88
C ILE A 99 9.43 0.74 -0.30
N ASP A 100 10.02 1.94 -0.39
CA ASP A 100 11.36 2.22 0.10
C ASP A 100 11.43 2.29 1.63
N TYR A 101 10.40 2.85 2.29
CA TYR A 101 10.50 3.22 3.69
C TYR A 101 9.56 2.47 4.62
N CYS A 102 8.42 1.91 4.17
CA CYS A 102 7.53 1.15 5.06
C CYS A 102 8.14 -0.18 5.51
N GLY A 103 9.08 -0.72 4.71
CA GLY A 103 9.81 -1.98 4.92
C GLY A 103 8.88 -3.14 5.25
N CYS A 104 7.94 -3.39 4.34
CA CYS A 104 6.94 -4.46 4.35
C CYS A 104 6.94 -5.15 2.99
N SER A 105 6.49 -6.41 2.93
CA SER A 105 6.46 -7.20 1.69
C SER A 105 5.56 -6.63 0.59
N ASN A 106 5.86 -7.00 -0.66
CA ASN A 106 4.96 -6.75 -1.79
C ASN A 106 3.55 -7.33 -1.53
N SER A 107 3.47 -8.45 -0.80
CA SER A 107 2.21 -9.05 -0.38
C SER A 107 1.39 -8.14 0.55
N ALA A 108 2.03 -7.32 1.39
CA ALA A 108 1.32 -6.31 2.18
C ALA A 108 0.67 -5.23 1.30
N PHE A 109 1.28 -4.88 0.15
CA PHE A 109 0.66 -3.99 -0.83
C PHE A 109 -0.50 -4.66 -1.58
N VAL A 110 -0.45 -5.97 -1.82
CA VAL A 110 -1.61 -6.70 -2.36
C VAL A 110 -2.79 -6.64 -1.38
N LEU A 111 -2.56 -6.94 -0.09
CA LEU A 111 -3.59 -6.80 0.96
C LEU A 111 -4.10 -5.37 1.08
N MET A 112 -3.23 -4.37 0.90
CA MET A 112 -3.65 -2.97 0.88
C MET A 112 -4.68 -2.70 -0.23
N LEU A 113 -4.52 -3.28 -1.44
CA LEU A 113 -5.52 -3.13 -2.51
C LEU A 113 -6.86 -3.77 -2.12
N VAL A 114 -6.82 -4.97 -1.53
CA VAL A 114 -8.02 -5.66 -1.02
C VAL A 114 -8.75 -4.80 0.00
N TYR A 115 -8.03 -4.26 0.99
CA TYR A 115 -8.63 -3.42 2.04
C TYR A 115 -9.18 -2.10 1.48
N MET A 116 -8.50 -1.51 0.50
CA MET A 116 -9.01 -0.33 -0.21
C MET A 116 -10.34 -0.64 -0.89
N ASP A 117 -10.43 -1.72 -1.66
CA ASP A 117 -11.66 -2.08 -2.37
C ASP A 117 -12.81 -2.41 -1.41
N ARG A 118 -12.54 -3.17 -0.34
CA ARG A 118 -13.51 -3.45 0.73
C ARG A 118 -14.03 -2.17 1.39
N VAL A 119 -13.14 -1.23 1.74
CA VAL A 119 -13.53 0.05 2.34
C VAL A 119 -14.42 0.87 1.41
N LEU A 120 -14.09 0.95 0.13
CA LEU A 120 -14.88 1.70 -0.86
C LEU A 120 -16.24 1.04 -1.13
N SER A 121 -16.31 -0.28 -1.02
CA SER A 121 -17.55 -1.05 -1.17
C SER A 121 -18.45 -0.94 0.06
N LEU A 122 -17.88 -0.99 1.27
CA LEU A 122 -18.59 -0.94 2.55
C LEU A 122 -18.97 0.49 2.96
N GLN A 123 -18.21 1.49 2.53
CA GLN A 123 -18.47 2.91 2.82
C GLN A 123 -18.59 3.74 1.54
N PRO A 124 -19.75 3.71 0.86
CA PRO A 124 -19.97 4.44 -0.39
C PRO A 124 -19.88 5.97 -0.28
N LEU A 125 -19.88 6.53 0.93
CA LEU A 125 -19.71 7.97 1.16
C LEU A 125 -18.27 8.43 0.92
N ILE A 126 -17.29 7.52 0.90
CA ILE A 126 -15.91 7.86 0.53
C ILE A 126 -15.84 7.99 -0.99
N SER A 127 -15.71 9.22 -1.49
CA SER A 127 -15.33 9.50 -2.88
C SER A 127 -13.81 9.69 -2.95
N LEU A 128 -13.13 8.85 -3.74
CA LEU A 128 -11.70 8.93 -3.90
C LEU A 128 -11.29 10.20 -4.67
N SER A 129 -10.31 10.90 -4.11
CA SER A 129 -9.76 12.12 -4.67
C SER A 129 -8.30 12.28 -4.27
N GLU A 130 -7.64 13.24 -4.89
CA GLU A 130 -6.30 13.71 -4.54
C GLU A 130 -6.14 14.15 -3.07
N TYR A 131 -7.24 14.43 -2.37
CA TYR A 131 -7.25 14.82 -0.96
C TYR A 131 -7.22 13.65 0.01
N ASN A 132 -7.67 12.45 -0.39
CA ASN A 132 -7.79 11.31 0.53
C ASN A 132 -7.04 10.06 0.11
N ILE A 133 -6.68 9.90 -1.18
CA ILE A 133 -6.05 8.67 -1.68
C ILE A 133 -4.79 8.32 -0.88
N HIS A 134 -3.89 9.28 -0.65
CA HIS A 134 -2.66 9.08 0.10
C HIS A 134 -2.91 8.59 1.53
N ARG A 135 -3.88 9.18 2.23
CA ARG A 135 -4.25 8.79 3.60
C ARG A 135 -4.87 7.40 3.64
N LEU A 136 -5.75 7.10 2.69
CA LEU A 136 -6.39 5.79 2.57
C LEU A 136 -5.36 4.70 2.24
N THR A 137 -4.53 4.91 1.21
CA THR A 137 -3.43 4.01 0.82
C THR A 137 -2.49 3.72 1.99
N MET A 138 -2.02 4.76 2.69
CA MET A 138 -1.15 4.58 3.85
C MET A 138 -1.83 3.77 4.96
N THR A 139 -3.09 4.09 5.25
CA THR A 139 -3.84 3.41 6.33
C THR A 139 -4.03 1.93 6.01
N ALA A 140 -4.47 1.63 4.79
CA ALA A 140 -4.63 0.25 4.32
C ALA A 140 -3.31 -0.51 4.38
N LEU A 141 -2.19 0.11 3.98
CA LEU A 141 -0.88 -0.51 4.02
C LEU A 141 -0.41 -0.78 5.45
N VAL A 142 -0.67 0.13 6.39
CA VAL A 142 -0.34 -0.11 7.81
C VAL A 142 -1.14 -1.29 8.36
N LEU A 143 -2.44 -1.37 8.08
CA LEU A 143 -3.25 -2.51 8.50
C LEU A 143 -2.75 -3.83 7.88
N ALA A 144 -2.44 -3.82 6.59
CA ALA A 144 -1.90 -4.98 5.88
C ALA A 144 -0.55 -5.42 6.46
N THR A 145 0.34 -4.47 6.70
CA THR A 145 1.66 -4.73 7.30
C THR A 145 1.50 -5.32 8.70
N LYS A 146 0.62 -4.77 9.53
CA LYS A 146 0.39 -5.28 10.89
C LYS A 146 -0.30 -6.63 10.96
N TYR A 147 -1.06 -6.97 9.92
CA TYR A 147 -1.72 -8.26 9.82
C TYR A 147 -0.78 -9.36 9.29
N LEU A 148 0.06 -9.03 8.31
CA LEU A 148 0.86 -10.00 7.56
C LEU A 148 2.31 -10.15 8.06
N GLU A 149 2.90 -9.09 8.61
CA GLU A 149 4.31 -9.07 8.98
C GLU A 149 4.53 -9.43 10.45
N ASP A 150 5.61 -10.19 10.69
CA ASP A 150 6.02 -10.57 12.06
C ASP A 150 6.73 -9.42 12.76
N GLU A 151 7.43 -8.57 12.00
CA GLU A 151 8.10 -7.37 12.47
C GLU A 151 7.46 -6.12 11.87
N VAL A 152 6.98 -5.23 12.73
CA VAL A 152 6.24 -4.03 12.34
C VAL A 152 6.84 -2.79 12.98
N ARG A 153 6.74 -1.65 12.29
CA ARG A 153 7.23 -0.37 12.81
C ARG A 153 6.15 0.33 13.64
N THR A 154 6.54 1.35 14.39
CA THR A 154 5.60 2.11 15.21
C THR A 154 4.73 3.03 14.35
N ASN A 155 3.55 3.41 14.85
CA ASN A 155 2.68 4.37 14.17
C ASN A 155 3.31 5.76 14.03
N SER A 156 4.26 6.12 14.90
CA SER A 156 5.02 7.35 14.72
C SER A 156 5.94 7.28 13.51
N TYR A 157 6.49 6.11 13.21
CA TYR A 157 7.30 5.89 12.02
C TYR A 157 6.42 5.92 10.76
N TYR A 158 5.32 5.16 10.76
CA TYR A 158 4.37 5.15 9.66
C TYR A 158 3.79 6.53 9.37
N ALA A 159 3.43 7.31 10.40
CA ALA A 159 2.97 8.69 10.21
C ALA A 159 4.02 9.55 9.46
N ARG A 160 5.30 9.43 9.84
CA ARG A 160 6.40 10.16 9.19
C ARG A 160 6.60 9.74 7.73
N VAL A 161 6.57 8.44 7.45
CA VAL A 161 6.70 7.93 6.08
C VAL A 161 5.51 8.36 5.23
N GLY A 162 4.28 8.17 5.73
CA GLY A 162 3.05 8.47 5.02
C GLY A 162 2.69 9.95 4.91
N GLY A 163 3.44 10.85 5.56
CA GLY A 163 3.15 12.29 5.55
C GLY A 163 1.93 12.68 6.41
N ILE A 164 1.62 11.88 7.43
CA ILE A 164 0.55 12.13 8.39
C ILE A 164 1.14 12.91 9.57
N SER A 165 0.48 14.00 10.00
CA SER A 165 1.08 15.00 10.87
C SER A 165 1.48 14.46 12.23
N THR A 166 0.73 13.50 12.77
CA THR A 166 1.01 12.94 14.10
C THR A 166 0.75 11.44 14.18
N MET A 167 1.45 10.77 15.09
CA MET A 167 1.13 9.39 15.47
C MET A 167 -0.33 9.24 15.91
N LYS A 168 -0.87 10.21 16.65
CA LYS A 168 -2.28 10.18 17.10
C LYS A 168 -3.26 10.17 15.93
N GLU A 169 -2.93 10.87 14.87
CA GLU A 169 -3.73 10.90 13.65
C GLU A 169 -3.65 9.57 12.89
N MET A 170 -2.46 8.98 12.77
CA MET A 170 -2.28 7.62 12.22
C MET A 170 -3.13 6.59 13.00
N ASN A 171 -3.11 6.64 14.34
CA ASN A 171 -3.92 5.75 15.18
C ASN A 171 -5.43 5.91 14.90
N LYS A 172 -5.91 7.15 14.70
CA LYS A 172 -7.32 7.40 14.42
C LYS A 172 -7.71 6.88 13.03
N LEU A 173 -6.85 7.06 12.03
CA LEU A 173 -7.06 6.55 10.67
C LEU A 173 -7.17 5.02 10.69
N GLU A 174 -6.25 4.33 11.37
CA GLU A 174 -6.33 2.87 11.53
C GLU A 174 -7.63 2.43 12.22
N GLY A 175 -7.98 3.07 13.34
CA GLY A 175 -9.21 2.74 14.06
C GLY A 175 -10.47 2.96 13.22
N ALA A 176 -10.51 4.03 12.41
CA ALA A 176 -11.62 4.30 11.50
C ALA A 176 -11.72 3.23 10.40
N MET A 177 -10.59 2.88 9.75
CA MET A 177 -10.59 1.88 8.68
C MET A 177 -10.92 0.47 9.21
N LEU A 178 -10.37 0.08 10.36
CA LEU A 178 -10.73 -1.18 11.04
C LEU A 178 -12.22 -1.25 11.36
N SER A 179 -12.80 -0.14 11.81
CA SER A 179 -14.24 -0.06 12.08
C SER A 179 -15.08 -0.20 10.80
N ILE A 180 -14.63 0.34 9.67
CA ILE A 180 -15.32 0.17 8.38
C ILE A 180 -15.23 -1.28 7.92
N LEU A 181 -14.06 -1.91 8.05
CA LEU A 181 -13.81 -3.31 7.70
C LEU A 181 -14.46 -4.30 8.68
N ASN A 182 -15.06 -3.83 9.78
CA ASN A 182 -15.56 -4.68 10.86
C ASN A 182 -14.49 -5.68 11.38
N PHE A 183 -13.22 -5.24 11.39
CA PHE A 183 -12.05 -6.06 11.71
C PHE A 183 -11.86 -7.32 10.82
N ASP A 184 -12.56 -7.41 9.69
CA ASP A 184 -12.40 -8.49 8.72
C ASP A 184 -11.20 -8.22 7.79
N LEU A 185 -10.03 -8.62 8.28
CA LEU A 185 -8.74 -8.50 7.61
C LEU A 185 -8.32 -9.81 6.91
N TYR A 186 -9.09 -10.89 7.05
CA TYR A 186 -8.74 -12.13 6.39
C TYR A 186 -8.92 -11.98 4.88
N VAL A 187 -7.92 -12.43 4.11
CA VAL A 187 -7.94 -12.46 2.65
C VAL A 187 -7.68 -13.89 2.24
N ASP A 188 -8.61 -14.45 1.48
CA ASP A 188 -8.47 -15.81 0.95
C ASP A 188 -7.36 -15.84 -0.12
N PRO A 189 -6.58 -16.94 -0.25
CA PRO A 189 -5.57 -17.05 -1.30
C PRO A 189 -6.09 -16.77 -2.72
N GLU A 190 -7.32 -17.19 -3.05
CA GLU A 190 -7.90 -16.93 -4.38
C GLU A 190 -8.16 -15.44 -4.60
N GLU A 191 -8.66 -14.74 -3.57
CA GLU A 191 -8.83 -13.29 -3.60
C GLU A 191 -7.46 -12.60 -3.72
N PHE A 192 -6.46 -13.04 -2.95
CA PHE A 192 -5.10 -12.51 -3.02
C PHE A 192 -4.52 -12.61 -4.45
N ASP A 193 -4.64 -13.77 -5.08
CA ASP A 193 -4.09 -14.05 -6.40
C ASP A 193 -4.74 -13.18 -7.48
N ILE A 194 -6.03 -12.83 -7.34
CA ILE A 194 -6.73 -11.88 -8.21
C ILE A 194 -6.05 -10.50 -8.15
N TYR A 195 -5.88 -9.92 -6.95
CA TYR A 195 -5.26 -8.60 -6.81
C TYR A 195 -3.77 -8.60 -7.16
N GLN A 196 -3.05 -9.68 -6.86
CA GLN A 196 -1.66 -9.83 -7.27
C GLN A 196 -1.54 -9.85 -8.79
N SER A 197 -2.39 -10.62 -9.46
CA SER A 197 -2.40 -10.71 -10.93
C SER A 197 -2.66 -9.34 -11.56
N PHE A 198 -3.53 -8.51 -10.99
CA PHE A 198 -3.78 -7.16 -11.51
C PHE A 198 -2.57 -6.25 -11.50
N ILE A 199 -1.69 -6.37 -10.50
CA ILE A 199 -0.46 -5.57 -10.42
C ILE A 199 0.49 -5.97 -11.56
N TYR A 200 0.61 -7.26 -11.84
CA TYR A 200 1.58 -7.79 -12.81
C TYR A 200 1.00 -7.97 -14.23
N ASP A 201 -0.31 -7.93 -14.42
CA ASP A 201 -0.92 -8.04 -15.74
C ASP A 201 -0.81 -6.72 -16.50
N VAL A 202 0.07 -6.72 -17.50
CA VAL A 202 0.34 -5.60 -18.43
C VAL A 202 -0.90 -5.24 -19.28
N LYS A 203 -1.91 -6.13 -19.38
CA LYS A 203 -3.06 -5.92 -20.27
C LYS A 203 -4.27 -5.25 -19.63
N GLY A 204 -4.29 -5.07 -18.31
CA GLY A 204 -5.23 -4.17 -17.62
C GLY A 204 -6.72 -4.39 -17.88
N ASN A 205 -7.16 -5.64 -18.06
CA ASN A 205 -8.58 -5.94 -18.16
C ASN A 205 -9.15 -6.31 -16.78
N PHE A 206 -10.19 -5.58 -16.39
CA PHE A 206 -11.14 -5.92 -15.32
C PHE A 206 -12.27 -6.78 -15.88
#